data_AF-A0A7W2PV35-F1
#
_entry.id   AF-A0A7W2PV35-F1
#
_cell.length_a   1.000
_cell.length_b   1.000
_cell.length_c   1.000
_cell.angle_alpha   90.00
_cell.angle_beta   90.00
_cell.angle_gamma   90.00
#
_symmetry.space_group_name_H-M   'P 1'
#
loop_
_entity.id
_entity.type
_entity.pdbx_description
1 polymer ?
#
loop_
_entity_poly.entity_id
_entity_poly.type
_entity_poly.pdbx_seq_one_letter_code
_entity_poly.pdbx_strand_id
1 'polypeptide(L)' 'EYIDYYNHDRIKMGLAGLSPVAYRNQAAAA' A
#
# COMPACT_ATOMS: atom_id res chain seq x y z
N GLU A 1 12.95 -12.26 4.14
CA GLU A 1 11.90 -12.30 5.18
C GLU A 1 11.65 -10.95 5.86
N TYR A 2 12.54 -10.40 6.70
CA TYR A 2 12.32 -9.08 7.34
C TYR A 2 12.22 -7.90 6.34
N ILE A 3 13.03 -7.94 5.28
CA ILE A 3 13.04 -6.93 4.21
C ILE A 3 11.74 -6.99 3.39
N ASP A 4 11.24 -8.19 3.07
CA ASP A 4 10.01 -8.37 2.29
C ASP A 4 8.79 -7.83 3.05
N TYR A 5 8.72 -8.11 4.35
CA TYR A 5 7.67 -7.60 5.24
C TYR A 5 7.65 -6.06 5.30
N TYR A 6 8.82 -5.42 5.44
CA TYR A 6 8.92 -3.95 5.45
C TYR A 6 8.62 -3.32 4.10
N ASN A 7 9.07 -3.95 3.01
CA ASN A 7 8.94 -3.40 1.67
C ASN A 7 7.53 -3.58 1.10
N HIS A 8 6.85 -4.68 1.42
CA HIS A 8 5.60 -5.06 0.75
C HIS A 8 4.37 -5.01 1.66
N ASP A 9 4.48 -5.44 2.91
CA ASP A 9 3.32 -5.61 3.77
C ASP A 9 3.06 -4.41 4.68
N ARG A 10 4.11 -3.72 5.13
CA ARG A 10 3.96 -2.47 5.89
C ARG A 10 3.30 -1.35 5.10
N ILE A 11 3.52 -1.28 3.78
CA ILE A 11 2.90 -0.27 2.92
C ILE A 11 1.38 -0.41 2.95
N LYS A 12 0.84 -1.63 2.92
CA LYS A 12 -0.61 -1.86 2.96
C LYS A 12 -1.26 -1.37 4.26
N MET A 13 -0.55 -1.48 5.39
CA MET A 13 -1.04 -0.95 6.68
C MET A 13 -1.22 0.57 6.67
N GLY A 14 -0.32 1.31 6.02
CA GLY A 14 -0.46 2.76 5.86
C GLY A 14 -1.54 3.16 4.85
N LEU A 15 -1.88 2.27 3.91
CA LEU A 15 -2.86 2.50 2.85
C LEU A 15 -4.22 1.86 3.16
N ALA A 16 -4.56 1.64 4.43
CA ALA A 16 -5.83 1.03 4.85
C ALA A 16 -6.13 -0.33 4.19
N GLY A 17 -5.10 -1.14 3.98
CA GLY A 17 -5.20 -2.46 3.32
C GLY A 17 -5.12 -2.44 1.80
N LEU A 18 -5.00 -1.26 1.18
CA LEU A 18 -4.90 -1.12 -0.26
C LEU A 18 -3.49 -1.42 -0.77
N SER A 19 -3.42 -1.93 -2.01
CA SER A 19 -2.16 -1.94 -2.76
C SER A 19 -1.78 -0.50 -3.17
N PRO A 20 -0.50 -0.21 -3.42
CA PRO A 20 -0.06 1.11 -3.90
C PRO A 20 -0.80 1.59 -5.14
N VAL A 21 -1.13 0.68 -6.06
CA VAL A 21 -1.88 0.99 -7.29
C VAL A 21 -3.31 1.36 -6.95
N ALA A 22 -3.99 0.58 -6.11
CA ALA A 22 -5.37 0.85 -5.70
C ALA A 22 -5.50 2.19 -4.95
N TYR A 23 -4.56 2.50 -4.04
CA TYR A 23 -4.54 3.77 -3.33
C TYR A 23 -4.37 4.97 -4.26
N ARG A 24 -3.47 4.90 -5.24
CA ARG A 24 -3.29 5.99 -6.22
C ARG A 24 -4.53 6.20 -7.09
N ASN A 25 -5.20 5.12 -7.48
CA ASN A 25 -6.45 5.22 -8.25
C ASN A 25 -7.56 5.92 -7.46
N GLN A 26 -7.63 5.72 -6.14
CA GLN A 26 -8.56 6.45 -5.27
C GLN A 26 -8.22 7.94 -5.19
N ALA A 27 -6.93 8.30 -5.03
CA ALA A 27 -6.50 9.69 -4.98
C ALA A 27 -6.73 10.44 -6.30
N ALA A 28 -6.67 9.75 -7.44
CA ALA A 28 -6.94 10.33 -8.76
C ALA A 28 -8.44 10.48 -9.09
N ALA A 29 -9.32 9.81 -8.33
CA ALA A 29 -10.77 9.87 -8.51
C ALA A 29 -11.45 10.96 -7.67
N ALA A 30 -10.70 11.66 -6.81
CA ALA A 30 -11.14 12.80 -6.00
C ALA A 30 -10.78 14.12 -6.68
#